data_AF-A0A351LYB1-F1
#
_entry.id   AF-A0A351LYB1-F1
#
_cell.length_a   1.000
_cell.length_b   1.000
_cell.length_c   1.000
_cell.angle_alpha   90.00
_cell.angle_beta   90.00
_cell.angle_gamma   90.00
#
_symmetry.space_group_name_H-M   'P 1'
#
loop_
_entity.id
_entity.type
_entity.pdbx_description
1 polymer ?
#
loop_
_entity_poly.entity_id
_entity_poly.type
_entity_poly.pdbx_seq_one_letter_code
_entity_poly.pdbx_strand_id
1 'polypeptide(L)'
;PGSTEDQATTRCYDSPENRGRRDRAQQLAASRGCSPEQVAITFVTTSPFKTHVVSAARSGEEAAANCEAASMDLTVDERRWLEFGT
;
A
#
# COMPACT_ATOMS: atom_id res chain seq x y z
N PRO A 1 10.16 11.63 7.55
CA PRO A 1 10.97 12.52 6.67
C PRO A 1 10.45 12.46 5.23
N GLY A 2 9.57 13.40 4.88
CA GLY A 2 9.36 13.78 3.48
C GLY A 2 10.38 14.86 3.14
N SER A 3 10.92 14.86 1.94
CA SER A 3 11.74 15.96 1.45
C SER A 3 10.84 17.19 1.32
N THR A 4 10.63 17.93 2.41
CA THR A 4 9.87 19.20 2.44
C THR A 4 10.48 20.25 1.49
N GLU A 5 11.69 20.00 1.01
CA GLU A 5 12.44 20.84 0.08
C GLU A 5 12.07 20.60 -1.39
N ASP A 6 11.52 19.42 -1.73
CA ASP A 6 11.13 19.07 -3.10
C ASP A 6 9.61 19.14 -3.27
N GLN A 7 9.16 20.18 -3.98
CA GLN A 7 7.75 20.43 -4.29
C GLN A 7 7.14 19.32 -5.16
N ALA A 8 7.90 18.70 -6.06
CA ALA A 8 7.40 17.61 -6.90
C ALA A 8 7.16 16.37 -6.05
N THR A 9 8.09 16.03 -5.15
CA THR A 9 7.94 14.93 -4.21
C THR A 9 6.74 15.14 -3.27
N THR A 10 6.61 16.34 -2.71
CA THR A 10 5.50 16.69 -1.82
C THR A 10 4.15 16.60 -2.54
N ARG A 11 4.07 17.10 -3.78
CA ARG A 11 2.83 17.04 -4.57
C ARG A 11 2.46 15.61 -4.98
N CYS A 12 3.43 14.81 -5.43
CA CYS A 12 3.15 13.51 -6.05
C CYS A 12 3.10 12.34 -5.06
N TYR A 13 3.95 12.33 -4.03
CA TYR A 13 4.13 11.17 -3.14
C TYR A 13 3.75 11.45 -1.69
N ASP A 14 3.92 12.68 -1.22
CA ASP A 14 3.60 13.07 0.16
C ASP A 14 2.53 14.17 0.24
N SER A 15 1.53 14.10 -0.62
CA SER A 15 0.35 14.96 -0.50
C SER A 15 -0.43 14.60 0.78
N PRO A 16 -1.24 15.52 1.32
CA PRO A 16 -2.13 15.20 2.46
C PRO A 16 -3.00 13.96 2.21
N GLU A 17 -3.48 13.79 0.97
CA GLU A 17 -4.28 12.63 0.57
C GLU A 17 -3.46 11.33 0.62
N ASN A 18 -2.24 11.34 0.08
CA ASN A 18 -1.37 10.16 0.12
C ASN A 18 -0.90 9.81 1.53
N ARG A 19 -0.72 10.81 2.41
CA ARG A 19 -0.50 10.57 3.84
C ARG A 19 -1.71 9.85 4.45
N GLY A 20 -2.93 10.32 4.16
CA GLY A 20 -4.15 9.63 4.59
C GLY A 20 -4.24 8.18 4.09
N ARG A 21 -3.94 7.93 2.80
CA ARG A 21 -3.88 6.56 2.24
C ARG A 21 -2.86 5.69 3.00
N ARG A 22 -1.68 6.26 3.29
CA ARG A 22 -0.60 5.57 4.03
C ARG A 22 -1.01 5.22 5.46
N ASP A 23 -1.62 6.15 6.19
CA ASP A 23 -2.07 5.94 7.57
C ASP A 23 -3.13 4.83 7.63
N ARG A 24 -4.05 4.81 6.66
CA ARG A 24 -5.06 3.75 6.54
C ARG A 24 -4.44 2.40 6.18
N ALA A 25 -3.48 2.36 5.26
CA ALA A 25 -2.76 1.12 4.95
C ALA A 25 -2.06 0.54 6.18
N GLN A 26 -1.44 1.38 7.01
CA GLN A 26 -0.83 0.96 8.29
C GLN A 26 -1.86 0.40 9.27
N GLN A 27 -3.01 1.07 9.41
CA GLN A 27 -4.10 0.61 10.28
C GLN A 27 -4.67 -0.75 9.83
N LEU A 28 -4.93 -0.93 8.54
CA LEU A 28 -5.43 -2.20 8.00
C LEU A 28 -4.40 -3.32 8.17
N ALA A 29 -3.12 -3.04 7.88
CA ALA A 29 -2.03 -3.97 8.07
C ALA A 29 -1.96 -4.47 9.52
N ALA A 30 -2.04 -3.54 10.48
CA ALA A 30 -2.08 -3.87 11.90
C ALA A 30 -3.29 -4.75 12.27
N SER A 31 -4.48 -4.46 11.74
CA SER A 31 -5.69 -5.27 12.01
C SER A 31 -5.62 -6.69 11.44
N ARG A 32 -4.88 -6.88 10.34
CA ARG A 32 -4.74 -8.17 9.63
C ARG A 32 -3.48 -8.94 10.02
N GLY A 33 -2.61 -8.35 10.86
CA GLY A 33 -1.34 -8.97 11.24
C GLY A 33 -0.36 -9.12 10.07
N CYS A 34 -0.42 -8.21 9.08
CA CYS A 34 0.47 -8.19 7.92
C CYS A 34 1.24 -6.87 7.83
N SER A 35 2.10 -6.71 6.83
CA SER A 35 2.85 -5.47 6.61
C SER A 35 2.08 -4.45 5.74
N PRO A 36 2.36 -3.14 5.86
CA PRO A 36 1.80 -2.12 4.98
C PRO A 36 2.14 -2.35 3.49
N GLU A 37 3.33 -2.88 3.21
CA GLU A 37 3.76 -3.26 1.87
C GLU A 37 2.89 -4.37 1.29
N GLN A 38 2.53 -5.38 2.11
CA GLN A 38 1.62 -6.43 1.68
C GLN A 38 0.24 -5.84 1.33
N VAL A 39 -0.29 -4.93 2.13
CA VAL A 39 -1.54 -4.21 1.81
C VAL A 39 -1.44 -3.45 0.48
N ALA A 40 -0.33 -2.75 0.24
CA ALA A 40 -0.12 -2.01 -1.00
C ALA A 40 -0.02 -2.93 -2.23
N ILE A 41 0.70 -4.05 -2.11
CA ILE A 41 0.81 -5.05 -3.18
C ILE A 41 -0.57 -5.62 -3.49
N THR A 42 -1.31 -6.06 -2.47
CA THR A 42 -2.67 -6.61 -2.63
C THR A 42 -3.61 -5.60 -3.26
N PHE A 43 -3.55 -4.32 -2.89
CA PHE A 43 -4.38 -3.27 -3.48
C PHE A 43 -4.15 -3.16 -4.99
N VAL A 44 -2.90 -3.26 -5.45
CA VAL A 44 -2.58 -3.24 -6.88
C VAL A 44 -3.04 -4.53 -7.54
N THR A 45 -2.65 -5.71 -7.03
CA THR A 45 -2.93 -7.01 -7.67
C THR A 45 -4.41 -7.35 -7.77
N THR A 46 -5.24 -6.84 -6.85
CA THR A 46 -6.71 -7.01 -6.85
C THR A 46 -7.46 -5.92 -7.63
N SER A 47 -6.75 -5.10 -8.40
CA SER A 47 -7.38 -4.05 -9.22
C SER A 47 -8.29 -4.65 -10.31
N PRO A 48 -9.34 -3.92 -10.75
CA PRO A 48 -10.32 -4.44 -11.72
C PRO A 48 -9.78 -4.60 -13.15
N PHE A 49 -8.47 -4.41 -13.35
CA PHE A 49 -7.78 -4.54 -14.64
C PHE A 49 -6.47 -5.28 -14.43
N LYS A 50 -5.88 -5.81 -15.51
CA LYS A 50 -4.63 -6.58 -15.42
C LYS A 50 -3.48 -5.70 -14.92
N THR A 51 -2.91 -6.08 -13.79
CA THR A 51 -1.79 -5.41 -13.14
C THR A 51 -0.68 -6.39 -12.81
N HIS A 52 0.56 -5.90 -12.80
CA HIS A 52 1.72 -6.62 -12.28
C HIS A 52 2.45 -5.69 -11.31
N VAL A 53 2.88 -6.21 -10.16
CA VAL A 53 3.59 -5.43 -9.15
C VAL A 53 5.08 -5.70 -9.24
N VAL A 54 5.86 -4.62 -9.31
CA VAL A 54 7.32 -4.66 -9.16
C VAL A 54 7.63 -4.09 -7.78
N SER A 55 8.02 -4.95 -6.85
CA SER A 55 8.37 -4.57 -5.49
C SER A 55 9.81 -4.95 -5.19
N ALA A 56 10.58 -4.01 -4.63
CA ALA A 56 11.91 -4.28 -4.11
C ALA A 56 11.82 -4.80 -2.67
N ALA A 57 12.78 -5.62 -2.30
CA ALA A 57 12.96 -6.11 -0.93
C ALA A 57 14.43 -5.99 -0.54
N ARG A 58 14.70 -5.68 0.72
CA ARG A 58 16.04 -5.59 1.30
C ARG A 58 16.51 -6.92 1.90
N SER A 59 15.58 -7.84 2.14
CA SER A 59 15.86 -9.17 2.69
C SER A 59 15.03 -10.25 2.00
N GLY A 60 15.41 -11.52 2.21
CA GLY A 60 14.63 -12.66 1.74
C GLY A 60 13.26 -12.77 2.42
N GLU A 61 13.17 -12.37 3.69
CA GLU A 61 11.91 -12.35 4.45
C GLU A 61 10.92 -11.32 3.87
N GLU A 62 11.40 -10.11 3.56
CA GLU A 62 10.59 -9.09 2.88
C GLU A 62 10.15 -9.58 1.48
N ALA A 63 11.05 -10.23 0.74
CA ALA A 63 10.74 -10.78 -0.58
C ALA A 63 9.66 -11.87 -0.49
N ALA A 64 9.75 -12.77 0.49
CA ALA A 64 8.74 -13.79 0.74
C ALA A 64 7.39 -13.14 1.11
N ALA A 65 7.38 -12.18 2.04
CA ALA A 65 6.16 -11.47 2.43
C ALA A 65 5.49 -10.76 1.25
N ASN A 66 6.28 -10.15 0.35
CA ASN A 66 5.79 -9.52 -0.87
C ASN A 66 5.14 -10.53 -1.83
N CYS A 67 5.71 -11.73 -1.95
CA CYS A 67 5.12 -12.80 -2.75
C CYS A 67 3.81 -13.30 -2.16
N GLU A 68 3.74 -13.51 -0.83
CA GLU A 68 2.51 -13.93 -0.14
C GLU A 68 1.38 -12.92 -0.32
N ALA A 69 1.69 -11.62 -0.40
CA ALA A 69 0.71 -10.56 -0.63
C ALA A 69 -0.05 -10.67 -1.96
N ALA A 70 0.53 -11.33 -2.96
CA ALA A 70 -0.12 -11.55 -4.25
C ALA A 70 -1.30 -12.54 -4.15
N SER A 71 -1.34 -13.35 -3.09
CA SER A 71 -2.41 -14.32 -2.80
C SER A 71 -3.43 -13.82 -1.77
N MET A 72 -3.25 -12.59 -1.26
CA MET A 72 -4.19 -11.96 -0.35
C MET A 72 -5.32 -11.27 -1.13
N ASP A 73 -6.45 -11.03 -0.45
CA ASP A 73 -7.59 -10.31 -1.02
C ASP A 73 -7.99 -9.10 -0.15
N LEU A 74 -8.61 -8.12 -0.79
CA LEU A 74 -9.29 -7.01 -0.13
C LEU A 74 -10.79 -7.10 -0.43
N THR A 75 -11.60 -6.89 0.60
CA THR A 75 -13.03 -6.67 0.39
C THR A 75 -13.24 -5.33 -0.34
N VAL A 76 -14.42 -5.17 -0.96
CA VAL A 76 -14.80 -3.91 -1.61
C VAL A 76 -14.75 -2.74 -0.62
N ASP A 77 -15.20 -2.97 0.62
CA ASP A 77 -15.22 -1.95 1.67
C ASP A 77 -13.81 -1.57 2.11
N GLU A 78 -12.90 -2.53 2.30
CA GLU A 78 -11.51 -2.23 2.64
C GLU A 78 -10.80 -1.48 1.51
N ARG A 79 -11.04 -1.86 0.25
CA ARG A 79 -10.47 -1.14 -0.90
C ARG A 79 -10.97 0.30 -0.95
N ARG A 80 -12.28 0.50 -0.77
CA ARG A 80 -12.89 1.84 -0.75
C ARG A 80 -12.38 2.67 0.42
N TRP A 81 -12.27 2.06 1.59
CA TRP A 81 -11.75 2.71 2.79
C TRP A 81 -10.28 3.09 2.63
N LEU A 82 -9.42 2.24 2.05
CA LEU A 82 -8.03 2.60 1.75
C LEU A 82 -7.95 3.85 0.87
N GLU A 83 -8.78 3.94 -0.16
CA GLU A 83 -8.77 5.04 -1.11
C GLU A 83 -9.37 6.34 -0.55
N PHE A 84 -10.56 6.26 0.06
CA PHE A 84 -11.37 7.44 0.42
C PHE A 84 -11.56 7.65 1.93
N GLY A 85 -11.27 6.64 2.74
CA GLY A 85 -11.51 6.68 4.19
C GLY A 85 -12.99 6.56 4.60
N THR A 86 -13.87 6.15 3.69
CA THR A 86 -15.33 6.01 3.89
C THR A 86 -15.88 4.76 3.24
#